data_AF-A0A1C6F3P1-F1
#
_entry.id   AF-A0A1C6F3P1-F1
#
_cell.length_a   1.000
_cell.length_b   1.000
_cell.length_c   1.000
_cell.angle_alpha   90.00
_cell.angle_beta   90.00
_cell.angle_gamma   90.00
#
_symmetry.space_group_name_H-M   'P 1'
#
loop_
_entity.id
_entity.type
_entity.pdbx_description
1 polymer ?
#
loop_
_entity_poly.entity_id
_entity_poly.type
_entity_poly.pdbx_seq_one_letter_code
_entity_poly.pdbx_strand_id
1 'polypeptide(L)'
;MKKFLSAFLSLAVALSLTALPASALELEDAKTLLQTYYVDPLPDEIWSLDSLDEILEAIGDPYTVYMNTEEYQAFLSSVNGDTVVGIGTSVENAYNDGYRIMSILPDSPALEAGLEAGDRIIAVDGVATAAGVDPRTMISGQEGTTVTITVISQSDGQRRDYTMERRSVLIPIVTYDLVDGVAVIDCTSFGASTASVVQAAIEELDNQTAIWLMDLRSNPGGTDESAALTAGQFIGSAIMVYFRDSAGGYYYRATSPLVEDLTDKPLVILTSPHSASGSELFAAAIRDYEAGIALGQRTFGKGIAQNIYDESNTTGIFDGDCLKITTLRFFSPDGTTNHIVGVLPTLVISAENAPAAALLLGQEEPSRASGHLKLSLAGQTFYLKISEALNADNKAAFTELLEALPPSALLYQGAGTRTWTEVSPADLAREKQLDFTARSFSDLEGSEFEREIRTLATYQLLGGYEDGTFRPDNTVTRAEFCTMAATALALPADHSVLDQFSDVSAQSWYADGISAMADMGFISGYGDGTFRPDSTITYQEMVTILSAVAAWANMNIYDLSQQEVSAADWATYYEYAPWAQAPARNLASLDALVGDLAPADLGTRQVAAGMLYQIMEGIGLLWD
;
A
#
# COMPACT_ATOMS: atom_id res chain seq x y z
N MET A 1 -3.79 12.49 -15.58
CA MET A 1 -2.88 11.43 -15.09
C MET A 1 -2.21 10.56 -16.16
N LYS A 2 -2.22 10.90 -17.46
CA LYS A 2 -1.66 10.07 -18.57
C LYS A 2 -0.11 9.91 -18.62
N LYS A 3 0.66 10.34 -17.61
CA LYS A 3 2.14 10.40 -17.69
C LYS A 3 2.92 9.66 -16.59
N PHE A 4 2.26 8.97 -15.66
CA PHE A 4 2.96 8.24 -14.59
C PHE A 4 2.90 6.72 -14.70
N LEU A 5 2.03 6.15 -15.53
CA LEU A 5 1.93 4.69 -15.68
C LEU A 5 2.87 4.06 -16.72
N SER A 6 3.59 4.85 -17.52
CA SER A 6 4.51 4.33 -18.55
C SER A 6 5.90 3.95 -18.01
N ALA A 7 6.13 4.06 -16.69
CA ALA A 7 7.46 3.96 -16.11
C ALA A 7 7.92 2.53 -15.75
N PHE A 8 7.04 1.52 -15.80
CA PHE A 8 7.41 0.13 -15.51
C PHE A 8 7.60 -0.77 -16.75
N LEU A 9 7.49 -0.22 -17.96
CA LEU A 9 7.67 -0.98 -19.21
C LEU A 9 8.48 -0.24 -20.30
N SER A 10 9.35 0.70 -19.92
CA SER A 10 10.10 1.52 -20.89
C SER A 10 11.62 1.40 -20.74
N LEU A 11 12.20 0.28 -21.18
CA LEU A 11 13.57 0.27 -21.71
C LEU A 11 13.86 -0.89 -22.67
N ALA A 12 14.33 -0.53 -23.88
CA ALA A 12 14.76 -1.34 -25.03
C ALA A 12 13.63 -2.12 -25.74
N VAL A 13 13.24 -1.80 -26.98
CA VAL A 13 14.02 -2.10 -28.20
C VAL A 13 13.80 -1.03 -29.27
N ALA A 14 14.90 -0.54 -29.85
CA ALA A 14 14.88 0.26 -31.08
C ALA A 14 15.30 -0.61 -32.28
N LEU A 15 14.43 -0.64 -33.29
CA LEU A 15 14.61 -1.10 -34.68
C LEU A 15 14.94 -2.58 -34.94
N SER A 16 13.89 -3.33 -35.29
CA SER A 16 13.90 -4.10 -36.54
C SER A 16 12.53 -3.92 -37.25
N LEU A 17 12.57 -3.50 -38.51
CA LEU A 17 11.40 -3.37 -39.36
C LEU A 17 11.11 -4.71 -40.05
N THR A 18 9.82 -4.97 -40.24
CA THR A 18 9.15 -5.98 -41.09
C THR A 18 8.91 -7.38 -40.54
N ALA A 19 7.88 -7.51 -39.71
CA ALA A 19 6.71 -8.38 -39.95
C ALA A 19 5.56 -7.83 -39.08
N LEU A 20 4.35 -7.67 -39.62
CA LEU A 20 3.19 -7.52 -38.75
C LEU A 20 3.05 -8.86 -38.01
N PRO A 21 3.14 -8.93 -36.68
CA PRO A 21 2.72 -10.15 -36.01
C PRO A 21 1.24 -10.34 -36.34
N ALA A 22 0.87 -11.55 -36.74
CA ALA A 22 -0.54 -11.90 -36.76
C ALA A 22 -1.08 -11.65 -35.33
N SER A 23 -2.20 -10.95 -35.20
CA SER A 23 -2.99 -11.05 -33.96
C SER A 23 -3.35 -12.52 -33.81
N ALA A 24 -2.86 -13.21 -32.78
CA ALA A 24 -3.23 -14.60 -32.54
C ALA A 24 -4.63 -14.67 -31.91
N LEU A 25 -4.99 -13.69 -31.08
CA LEU A 25 -6.36 -13.50 -30.61
C LEU A 25 -7.27 -12.84 -31.67
N GLU A 26 -8.39 -13.48 -31.98
CA GLU A 26 -9.46 -12.91 -32.82
C GLU A 26 -10.33 -11.92 -32.03
N LEU A 27 -10.80 -10.85 -32.67
CA LEU A 27 -11.54 -9.76 -32.01
C LEU A 27 -12.82 -10.23 -31.31
N GLU A 28 -13.57 -11.14 -31.94
CA GLU A 28 -14.83 -11.64 -31.38
C GLU A 28 -14.59 -12.54 -30.14
N ASP A 29 -13.48 -13.26 -30.11
CA ASP A 29 -13.06 -14.02 -28.93
C ASP A 29 -12.65 -13.06 -27.81
N ALA A 30 -11.90 -12.01 -28.12
CA ALA A 30 -11.55 -10.96 -27.16
C ALA A 30 -12.81 -10.28 -26.57
N LYS A 31 -13.78 -9.91 -27.40
CA LYS A 31 -15.07 -9.35 -26.96
C LYS A 31 -15.81 -10.32 -26.04
N THR A 32 -15.86 -11.61 -26.38
CA THR A 32 -16.50 -12.65 -25.57
C THR A 32 -15.84 -12.78 -24.20
N LEU A 33 -14.51 -12.81 -24.15
CA LEU A 33 -13.76 -12.86 -22.90
C LEU A 33 -14.01 -11.63 -22.03
N LEU A 34 -13.96 -10.42 -22.60
CA LEU A 34 -14.22 -9.17 -21.89
C LEU A 34 -15.66 -9.10 -21.36
N GLN A 35 -16.66 -9.44 -22.18
CA GLN A 35 -18.07 -9.50 -21.75
C GLN A 35 -18.31 -10.48 -20.59
N THR A 36 -17.58 -11.59 -20.61
CA THR A 36 -17.77 -12.66 -19.62
C THR A 36 -17.05 -12.35 -18.31
N TYR A 37 -15.83 -11.83 -18.39
CA TYR A 37 -14.91 -11.84 -17.26
C TYR A 37 -14.50 -10.46 -16.76
N TYR A 38 -14.66 -9.39 -17.54
CA TYR A 38 -14.29 -8.06 -17.04
C TYR A 38 -15.15 -7.68 -15.83
N VAL A 39 -14.49 -7.15 -14.79
CA VAL A 39 -15.06 -7.06 -13.44
C VAL A 39 -16.27 -6.13 -13.34
N ASP A 40 -16.30 -5.08 -14.17
CA ASP A 40 -17.36 -4.06 -14.16
C ASP A 40 -18.23 -4.15 -15.42
N PRO A 41 -19.50 -3.75 -15.36
CA PRO A 41 -20.32 -3.59 -16.55
C PRO A 41 -19.69 -2.57 -17.51
N LEU A 42 -19.56 -2.94 -18.78
CA LEU A 42 -19.02 -2.07 -19.83
C LEU A 42 -20.15 -1.40 -20.63
N PRO A 43 -20.00 -0.12 -21.02
CA PRO A 43 -20.98 0.58 -21.86
C PRO A 43 -21.22 -0.11 -23.20
N ASP A 44 -22.46 -0.05 -23.70
CA ASP A 44 -22.88 -0.70 -24.95
C ASP A 44 -22.06 -0.23 -26.16
N GLU A 45 -21.58 1.01 -26.13
CA GLU A 45 -20.78 1.62 -27.21
C GLU A 45 -19.46 0.87 -27.45
N ILE A 46 -18.87 0.28 -26.41
CA ILE A 46 -17.60 -0.47 -26.50
C ILE A 46 -17.72 -1.64 -27.47
N TRP A 47 -18.87 -2.31 -27.50
CA TRP A 47 -19.07 -3.52 -28.33
C TRP A 47 -19.17 -3.22 -29.81
N SER A 48 -19.40 -1.95 -30.18
CA SER A 48 -19.46 -1.48 -31.56
C SER A 48 -18.11 -1.11 -32.17
N LEU A 49 -17.02 -1.12 -31.38
CA LEU A 49 -15.67 -0.80 -31.83
C LEU A 49 -15.09 -1.91 -32.73
N ASP A 50 -14.22 -1.50 -33.65
CA ASP A 50 -13.75 -2.32 -34.78
C ASP A 50 -12.37 -2.97 -34.51
N SER A 51 -11.73 -2.68 -33.37
CA SER A 51 -10.44 -3.27 -32.99
C SER A 51 -10.30 -3.49 -31.48
N LEU A 52 -9.44 -4.44 -31.09
CA LEU A 52 -9.16 -4.72 -29.68
C LEU A 52 -8.48 -3.53 -28.99
N ASP A 53 -7.55 -2.86 -29.67
CA ASP A 53 -6.86 -1.68 -29.12
C ASP A 53 -7.84 -0.55 -28.79
N GLU A 54 -8.82 -0.27 -29.67
CA GLU A 54 -9.87 0.72 -29.40
C GLU A 54 -10.76 0.32 -28.21
N ILE A 55 -11.07 -0.97 -28.09
CA ILE A 55 -11.84 -1.50 -26.94
C ILE A 55 -11.04 -1.29 -25.65
N LEU A 56 -9.78 -1.70 -25.61
CA LEU A 56 -8.93 -1.56 -24.43
C LEU A 56 -8.70 -0.08 -24.06
N GLU A 57 -8.51 0.80 -25.05
CA GLU A 57 -8.41 2.26 -24.82
C GLU A 57 -9.71 2.85 -24.26
N ALA A 58 -10.87 2.41 -24.77
CA ALA A 58 -12.18 2.86 -24.31
C ALA A 58 -12.53 2.35 -22.91
N ILE A 59 -12.12 1.13 -22.54
CA ILE A 59 -12.24 0.61 -21.17
C ILE A 59 -11.38 1.47 -20.23
N GLY A 60 -10.19 1.90 -20.67
CA GLY A 60 -9.32 2.77 -19.90
C GLY A 60 -8.68 2.11 -18.67
N ASP A 61 -8.85 0.80 -18.50
CA ASP A 61 -8.22 0.01 -17.44
C ASP A 61 -6.76 -0.32 -17.81
N PRO A 62 -5.77 0.24 -17.12
CA PRO A 62 -4.37 -0.02 -17.43
C PRO A 62 -3.90 -1.44 -17.12
N TYR A 63 -4.73 -2.25 -16.45
CA TYR A 63 -4.38 -3.62 -16.07
C TYR A 63 -4.99 -4.69 -17.00
N THR A 64 -5.95 -4.31 -17.84
CA THR A 64 -6.51 -5.17 -18.88
C THR A 64 -5.73 -4.95 -20.17
N VAL A 65 -4.89 -5.92 -20.53
CA VAL A 65 -3.90 -5.78 -21.62
C VAL A 65 -3.81 -7.05 -22.44
N TYR A 66 -3.72 -6.88 -23.76
CA TYR A 66 -3.27 -7.94 -24.66
C TYR A 66 -1.75 -7.92 -24.71
N MET A 67 -1.13 -9.10 -24.62
CA MET A 67 0.32 -9.27 -24.73
C MET A 67 0.60 -10.32 -25.80
N ASN A 68 1.45 -9.97 -26.76
CA ASN A 68 1.97 -10.94 -27.71
C ASN A 68 2.92 -11.94 -27.02
N THR A 69 3.39 -12.95 -27.74
CA THR A 69 4.25 -14.00 -27.17
C THR A 69 5.51 -13.47 -26.48
N GLU A 70 6.21 -12.50 -27.08
CA GLU A 70 7.44 -11.95 -26.49
C GLU A 70 7.15 -11.16 -25.22
N GLU A 71 6.10 -10.33 -25.26
CA GLU A 71 5.62 -9.54 -24.12
C GLU A 71 5.16 -10.44 -22.97
N TYR A 72 4.42 -11.51 -23.26
CA TYR A 72 3.92 -12.43 -22.25
C TYR A 72 5.06 -13.17 -21.53
N GLN A 73 6.06 -13.67 -22.28
CA GLN A 73 7.22 -14.33 -21.67
C GLN A 73 8.07 -13.36 -20.82
N ALA A 74 8.21 -12.11 -21.26
CA ALA A 74 8.88 -11.07 -20.49
C ALA A 74 8.12 -10.77 -19.17
N PHE A 75 6.79 -10.67 -19.24
CA PHE A 75 5.93 -10.49 -18.07
C PHE A 75 6.11 -11.63 -17.04
N LEU A 76 6.03 -12.89 -17.46
CA LEU A 76 6.21 -14.05 -16.58
C LEU A 76 7.58 -14.08 -15.89
N SER A 77 8.62 -13.62 -16.59
CA SER A 77 9.98 -13.53 -16.04
C SER A 77 10.06 -12.47 -14.93
N SER A 78 9.51 -11.27 -15.16
CA SER A 78 9.55 -10.15 -14.20
C SER A 78 8.92 -10.47 -12.83
N VAL A 79 7.90 -11.32 -12.79
CA VAL A 79 7.20 -11.67 -11.54
C VAL A 79 8.08 -12.53 -10.61
N ASN A 80 8.94 -13.37 -11.19
CA ASN A 80 9.77 -14.35 -10.46
C ASN A 80 11.19 -13.86 -10.14
N GLY A 81 11.50 -12.61 -10.47
CA GLY A 81 12.81 -12.01 -10.29
C GLY A 81 13.63 -11.97 -11.58
N ASP A 82 14.41 -10.91 -11.73
CA ASP A 82 15.27 -10.72 -12.89
C ASP A 82 16.45 -11.69 -12.87
N THR A 83 16.87 -12.09 -14.06
CA THR A 83 18.13 -12.82 -14.24
C THR A 83 19.17 -11.92 -14.88
N VAL A 84 20.40 -12.03 -14.40
CA VAL A 84 21.56 -11.35 -14.98
C VAL A 84 22.62 -12.37 -15.37
N VAL A 85 23.18 -12.22 -16.57
CA VAL A 85 24.30 -13.07 -17.00
C VAL A 85 25.62 -12.42 -16.58
N GLY A 86 26.33 -13.08 -15.67
CA GLY A 86 27.58 -12.58 -15.11
C GLY A 86 28.10 -13.47 -13.99
N ILE A 87 28.73 -12.84 -13.00
CA ILE A 87 29.26 -13.53 -11.81
C ILE A 87 28.36 -13.42 -10.57
N GLY A 88 27.29 -12.62 -10.65
CA GLY A 88 26.31 -12.45 -9.56
C GLY A 88 26.79 -11.59 -8.39
N THR A 89 27.23 -10.36 -8.65
CA THR A 89 27.62 -9.37 -7.62
C THR A 89 26.97 -8.01 -7.88
N SER A 90 26.54 -7.31 -6.83
CA SER A 90 26.26 -5.87 -6.88
C SER A 90 27.52 -5.09 -6.51
N VAL A 91 27.77 -3.96 -7.17
CA VAL A 91 29.00 -3.17 -6.98
C VAL A 91 28.73 -1.66 -6.97
N GLU A 92 29.55 -0.92 -6.21
CA GLU A 92 29.58 0.55 -6.22
C GLU A 92 30.98 1.09 -6.61
N ASN A 93 31.04 2.34 -7.08
CA ASN A 93 32.34 3.00 -7.30
C ASN A 93 33.02 3.24 -5.94
N ALA A 94 34.24 2.71 -5.75
CA ALA A 94 35.04 3.03 -4.58
C ALA A 94 35.79 4.36 -4.80
N TYR A 95 35.76 5.27 -3.81
CA TYR A 95 36.48 6.56 -3.85
C TYR A 95 38.02 6.44 -3.99
N ASN A 96 38.57 5.22 -3.83
CA ASN A 96 40.01 4.95 -3.78
C ASN A 96 40.53 4.12 -4.97
N ASP A 97 39.88 4.24 -6.14
CA ASP A 97 40.02 3.41 -7.35
C ASP A 97 39.44 1.98 -7.21
N GLY A 98 38.72 1.53 -8.24
CA GLY A 98 38.07 0.22 -8.32
C GLY A 98 36.60 0.20 -7.90
N TYR A 99 36.04 -1.01 -7.86
CA TYR A 99 34.64 -1.26 -7.57
C TYR A 99 34.50 -2.10 -6.31
N ARG A 100 33.76 -1.60 -5.32
CA ARG A 100 33.49 -2.34 -4.10
C ARG A 100 32.29 -3.24 -4.31
N ILE A 101 32.43 -4.52 -3.97
CA ILE A 101 31.33 -5.48 -3.94
C ILE A 101 30.43 -5.10 -2.77
N MET A 102 29.16 -4.82 -3.06
CA MET A 102 28.16 -4.47 -2.05
C MET A 102 27.44 -5.72 -1.55
N SER A 103 27.11 -6.64 -2.47
CA SER A 103 26.48 -7.91 -2.15
C SER A 103 26.87 -8.96 -3.17
N ILE A 104 26.74 -10.22 -2.75
CA ILE A 104 26.96 -11.39 -3.59
C ILE A 104 25.64 -12.13 -3.66
N LEU A 105 25.21 -12.45 -4.88
CA LEU A 105 23.97 -13.17 -5.10
C LEU A 105 24.12 -14.63 -4.67
N PRO A 106 23.09 -15.25 -4.06
CA PRO A 106 23.02 -16.70 -3.85
C PRO A 106 23.23 -17.48 -5.15
N ASP A 107 23.73 -18.71 -5.04
CA ASP A 107 23.94 -19.63 -6.18
C ASP A 107 24.68 -18.99 -7.36
N SER A 108 25.64 -18.10 -7.08
CA SER A 108 26.38 -17.35 -8.09
C SER A 108 27.83 -17.83 -8.24
N PRO A 109 28.47 -17.62 -9.42
CA PRO A 109 29.90 -17.90 -9.59
C PRO A 109 30.79 -17.15 -8.58
N ALA A 110 30.41 -15.92 -8.19
CA ALA A 110 31.12 -15.13 -7.20
C ALA A 110 31.09 -15.77 -5.80
N LEU A 111 29.93 -16.29 -5.39
CA LEU A 111 29.78 -17.00 -4.13
C LEU A 111 30.62 -18.28 -4.12
N GLU A 112 30.56 -19.07 -5.21
CA GLU A 112 31.37 -20.30 -5.36
C GLU A 112 32.87 -20.03 -5.35
N ALA A 113 33.28 -18.88 -5.89
CA ALA A 113 34.66 -18.43 -5.89
C ALA A 113 35.15 -17.94 -4.51
N GLY A 114 34.24 -17.80 -3.53
CA GLY A 114 34.56 -17.33 -2.19
C GLY A 114 34.89 -15.84 -2.12
N LEU A 115 34.28 -15.03 -2.98
CA LEU A 115 34.29 -13.58 -2.82
C LEU A 115 33.44 -13.19 -1.62
N GLU A 116 33.70 -12.01 -1.04
CA GLU A 116 32.93 -11.48 0.09
C GLU A 116 32.44 -10.06 -0.18
N ALA A 117 31.32 -9.68 0.44
CA ALA A 117 30.87 -8.29 0.44
C ALA A 117 31.96 -7.40 1.06
N GLY A 118 32.22 -6.26 0.42
CA GLY A 118 33.28 -5.34 0.80
C GLY A 118 34.60 -5.52 0.04
N ASP A 119 34.82 -6.67 -0.60
CA ASP A 119 35.95 -6.90 -1.49
C ASP A 119 35.98 -5.87 -2.62
N ARG A 120 37.18 -5.56 -3.14
CA ARG A 120 37.35 -4.52 -4.16
C ARG A 120 37.92 -5.07 -5.46
N ILE A 121 37.13 -5.02 -6.52
CA ILE A 121 37.53 -5.35 -7.88
C ILE A 121 38.38 -4.22 -8.45
N ILE A 122 39.62 -4.54 -8.85
CA ILE A 122 40.61 -3.58 -9.37
C ILE A 122 41.03 -3.83 -10.83
N ALA A 123 40.71 -5.00 -11.39
CA ALA A 123 40.90 -5.29 -12.80
C ALA A 123 39.91 -6.35 -13.29
N VAL A 124 39.56 -6.31 -14.58
CA VAL A 124 38.76 -7.31 -15.29
C VAL A 124 39.50 -7.70 -16.57
N ASP A 125 39.74 -8.99 -16.76
CA ASP A 125 40.53 -9.58 -17.85
C ASP A 125 41.89 -8.88 -18.06
N GLY A 126 42.54 -8.53 -16.95
CA GLY A 126 43.84 -7.83 -16.92
C GLY A 126 43.77 -6.33 -17.21
N VAL A 127 42.59 -5.79 -17.51
CA VAL A 127 42.36 -4.35 -17.69
C VAL A 127 42.01 -3.73 -16.35
N ALA A 128 42.84 -2.80 -15.87
CA ALA A 128 42.59 -2.09 -14.62
C ALA A 128 41.26 -1.31 -14.70
N THR A 129 40.47 -1.40 -13.64
CA THR A 129 39.26 -0.59 -13.48
C THR A 129 39.64 0.88 -13.34
N ALA A 130 38.94 1.78 -14.04
CA ALA A 130 39.18 3.22 -13.97
C ALA A 130 37.94 3.92 -13.40
N ALA A 131 38.17 5.03 -12.68
CA ALA A 131 37.07 5.87 -12.18
C ALA A 131 36.15 6.30 -13.34
N GLY A 132 34.84 6.02 -13.19
CA GLY A 132 33.82 6.36 -14.18
C GLY A 132 33.55 5.32 -15.28
N VAL A 133 34.23 4.17 -15.29
CA VAL A 133 33.95 3.07 -16.23
C VAL A 133 33.10 2.00 -15.56
N ASP A 134 31.80 1.96 -15.87
CA ASP A 134 30.89 0.97 -15.31
C ASP A 134 31.41 -0.49 -15.49
N PRO A 135 31.76 -1.20 -14.40
CA PRO A 135 32.39 -2.51 -14.45
C PRO A 135 31.42 -3.57 -14.93
N ARG A 136 30.10 -3.32 -14.85
CA ARG A 136 29.06 -4.21 -15.36
C ARG A 136 29.29 -4.52 -16.84
N THR A 137 29.79 -3.54 -17.61
CA THR A 137 30.08 -3.71 -19.04
C THR A 137 31.18 -4.74 -19.33
N MET A 138 32.11 -4.97 -18.39
CA MET A 138 33.23 -5.91 -18.56
C MET A 138 32.97 -7.25 -17.86
N ILE A 139 32.25 -7.21 -16.74
CA ILE A 139 31.96 -8.39 -15.92
C ILE A 139 30.77 -9.19 -16.49
N SER A 140 29.75 -8.52 -17.02
CA SER A 140 28.67 -9.18 -17.78
C SER A 140 29.16 -9.62 -19.16
N GLY A 141 28.43 -10.57 -19.77
CA GLY A 141 28.81 -11.11 -21.08
C GLY A 141 27.91 -12.28 -21.49
N GLN A 142 28.27 -12.94 -22.59
CA GLN A 142 27.56 -14.13 -23.04
C GLN A 142 27.70 -15.27 -22.02
N GLU A 143 26.60 -15.97 -21.74
CA GLU A 143 26.58 -17.13 -20.87
C GLU A 143 27.55 -18.23 -21.36
N GLY A 144 28.23 -18.90 -20.42
CA GLY A 144 29.24 -19.92 -20.69
C GLY A 144 30.63 -19.37 -21.04
N THR A 145 30.80 -18.05 -21.16
CA THR A 145 32.12 -17.43 -21.32
C THR A 145 32.80 -17.22 -19.97
N THR A 146 34.12 -17.16 -19.92
CA THR A 146 34.87 -16.90 -18.67
C THR A 146 35.26 -15.44 -18.52
N VAL A 147 35.40 -15.01 -17.27
CA VAL A 147 35.94 -13.71 -16.88
C VAL A 147 36.95 -13.90 -15.76
N THR A 148 38.06 -13.16 -15.81
CA THR A 148 39.02 -13.10 -14.70
C THR A 148 38.96 -11.73 -14.05
N ILE A 149 38.62 -11.67 -12.76
CA ILE A 149 38.69 -10.43 -11.99
C ILE A 149 39.87 -10.46 -11.04
N THR A 150 40.54 -9.32 -10.87
CA THR A 150 41.51 -9.12 -9.81
C THR A 150 40.84 -8.37 -8.67
N VAL A 151 40.91 -8.92 -7.47
CA VAL A 151 40.25 -8.40 -6.27
C VAL A 151 41.28 -8.12 -5.16
N ILE A 152 41.08 -7.04 -4.42
CA ILE A 152 41.70 -6.80 -3.11
C ILE A 152 40.68 -7.18 -2.05
N SER A 153 40.98 -8.17 -1.22
CA SER A 153 40.04 -8.63 -0.21
C SER A 153 39.89 -7.64 0.94
N GLN A 154 38.66 -7.44 1.43
CA GLN A 154 38.43 -6.59 2.60
C GLN A 154 39.00 -7.20 3.89
N SER A 155 38.99 -8.54 4.00
CA SER A 155 39.35 -9.23 5.24
C SER A 155 40.86 -9.20 5.54
N ASP A 156 41.70 -9.32 4.51
CA ASP A 156 43.16 -9.41 4.67
C ASP A 156 43.99 -8.50 3.76
N GLY A 157 43.35 -7.74 2.87
CA GLY A 157 44.00 -6.82 1.95
C GLY A 157 44.82 -7.50 0.84
N GLN A 158 44.77 -8.83 0.71
CA GLN A 158 45.52 -9.54 -0.31
C GLN A 158 44.89 -9.37 -1.69
N ARG A 159 45.77 -9.32 -2.71
CA ARG A 159 45.40 -9.29 -4.11
C ARG A 159 45.28 -10.72 -4.65
N ARG A 160 44.12 -11.08 -5.21
CA ARG A 160 43.84 -12.40 -5.80
C ARG A 160 43.15 -12.25 -7.15
N ASP A 161 43.42 -13.21 -8.03
CA ASP A 161 42.72 -13.33 -9.31
C ASP A 161 41.70 -14.47 -9.21
N TYR A 162 40.48 -14.20 -9.65
CA TYR A 162 39.37 -15.14 -9.66
C TYR A 162 38.88 -15.30 -11.09
N THR A 163 39.01 -16.51 -11.64
CA THR A 163 38.45 -16.87 -12.95
C THR A 163 37.15 -17.62 -12.75
N MET A 164 36.07 -17.09 -13.33
CA MET A 164 34.71 -17.61 -13.18
C MET A 164 34.06 -17.76 -14.56
N GLU A 165 33.17 -18.73 -14.69
CA GLU A 165 32.27 -18.84 -15.84
C GLU A 165 31.04 -17.96 -15.61
N ARG A 166 30.70 -17.12 -16.59
CA ARG A 166 29.49 -16.31 -16.58
C ARG A 166 28.28 -17.23 -16.76
N ARG A 167 27.31 -17.15 -15.86
CA ARG A 167 26.04 -17.84 -15.99
C ARG A 167 24.89 -16.93 -15.66
N SER A 168 23.68 -17.33 -16.04
CA SER A 168 22.46 -16.69 -15.56
C SER A 168 22.36 -16.84 -14.03
N VAL A 169 22.23 -15.71 -13.33
CA VAL A 169 22.06 -15.66 -11.87
C VAL A 169 20.77 -14.91 -11.56
N LEU A 170 19.94 -15.50 -10.72
CA LEU A 170 18.69 -14.90 -10.25
C LEU A 170 18.99 -13.84 -9.18
N ILE A 171 18.43 -12.65 -9.34
CA ILE A 171 18.44 -11.62 -8.28
C ILE A 171 17.34 -12.00 -7.28
N PRO A 172 17.66 -12.23 -5.99
CA PRO A 172 16.66 -12.56 -4.98
C PRO A 172 15.63 -11.44 -4.84
N ILE A 173 14.37 -11.82 -4.85
CA ILE A 173 13.24 -10.92 -4.57
C ILE A 173 12.99 -10.72 -3.07
N VAL A 174 13.62 -11.54 -2.23
CA VAL A 174 13.61 -11.42 -0.77
C VAL A 174 15.03 -11.58 -0.25
N THR A 175 15.45 -10.69 0.64
CA THR A 175 16.67 -10.81 1.44
C THR A 175 16.35 -10.49 2.90
N TYR A 176 17.19 -10.94 3.83
CA TYR A 176 17.00 -10.64 5.25
C TYR A 176 18.33 -10.48 5.99
N ASP A 177 18.32 -9.68 7.06
CA ASP A 177 19.46 -9.43 7.95
C ASP A 177 18.98 -9.09 9.37
N LEU A 178 19.87 -9.17 10.36
CA LEU A 178 19.60 -8.78 11.74
C LEU A 178 20.32 -7.46 12.08
N VAL A 179 19.55 -6.40 12.32
CA VAL A 179 20.06 -5.07 12.65
C VAL A 179 19.64 -4.69 14.06
N ASP A 180 20.58 -4.69 15.01
CA ASP A 180 20.36 -4.26 16.39
C ASP A 180 19.15 -4.93 17.08
N GLY A 181 18.90 -6.21 16.81
CA GLY A 181 17.75 -6.96 17.35
C GLY A 181 16.48 -6.88 16.51
N VAL A 182 16.51 -6.18 15.37
CA VAL A 182 15.42 -6.14 14.37
C VAL A 182 15.77 -7.06 13.22
N ALA A 183 14.96 -8.08 12.96
CA ALA A 183 15.10 -8.88 11.77
C ALA A 183 14.43 -8.17 10.60
N VAL A 184 15.25 -7.62 9.70
CA VAL A 184 14.82 -6.87 8.53
C VAL A 184 14.67 -7.83 7.35
N ILE A 185 13.51 -7.84 6.74
CA ILE A 185 13.20 -8.56 5.50
C ILE A 185 12.94 -7.53 4.42
N ASP A 186 13.83 -7.43 3.43
CA ASP A 186 13.61 -6.64 2.23
C ASP A 186 12.93 -7.51 1.18
N CYS A 187 11.67 -7.21 0.85
CA CYS A 187 10.86 -7.99 -0.07
C CYS A 187 10.43 -7.10 -1.23
N THR A 188 11.01 -7.33 -2.41
CA THR A 188 10.77 -6.53 -3.62
C THR A 188 9.71 -7.13 -4.53
N SER A 189 9.33 -8.41 -4.33
CA SER A 189 8.19 -9.06 -5.00
C SER A 189 7.69 -10.27 -4.18
N PHE A 190 6.39 -10.55 -4.27
CA PHE A 190 5.75 -11.79 -3.82
C PHE A 190 5.76 -12.84 -4.94
N GLY A 191 6.91 -13.46 -5.15
CA GLY A 191 7.11 -14.54 -6.11
C GLY A 191 7.23 -15.92 -5.44
N ALA A 192 7.46 -16.94 -6.26
CA ALA A 192 7.42 -18.34 -5.82
C ALA A 192 8.38 -18.69 -4.67
N SER A 193 9.49 -17.96 -4.50
CA SER A 193 10.47 -18.17 -3.43
C SER A 193 10.21 -17.37 -2.16
N THR A 194 9.32 -16.37 -2.19
CA THR A 194 9.17 -15.40 -1.09
C THR A 194 8.83 -16.10 0.23
N ALA A 195 7.80 -16.95 0.24
CA ALA A 195 7.33 -17.59 1.46
C ALA A 195 8.39 -18.49 2.12
N SER A 196 9.15 -19.26 1.33
CA SER A 196 10.19 -20.14 1.87
C SER A 196 11.42 -19.38 2.39
N VAL A 197 11.78 -18.26 1.74
CA VAL A 197 12.86 -17.39 2.22
C VAL A 197 12.47 -16.69 3.52
N VAL A 198 11.23 -16.20 3.63
CA VAL A 198 10.73 -15.60 4.88
C VAL A 198 10.64 -16.64 6.00
N GLN A 199 10.16 -17.85 5.72
CA GLN A 199 10.19 -18.94 6.69
C GLN A 199 11.61 -19.22 7.19
N ALA A 200 12.60 -19.32 6.30
CA ALA A 200 13.99 -19.54 6.67
C ALA A 200 14.54 -18.40 7.54
N ALA A 201 14.19 -17.14 7.23
CA ALA A 201 14.56 -15.99 8.05
C ALA A 201 14.02 -16.12 9.49
N ILE A 202 12.75 -16.52 9.64
CA ILE A 202 12.12 -16.74 10.95
C ILE A 202 12.81 -17.87 11.71
N GLU A 203 13.00 -19.02 11.06
CA GLU A 203 13.68 -20.17 11.69
C GLU A 203 15.11 -19.83 12.15
N GLU A 204 15.83 -18.96 11.43
CA GLU A 204 17.20 -18.56 11.76
C GLU A 204 17.28 -17.46 12.83
N LEU A 205 16.45 -16.41 12.72
CA LEU A 205 16.64 -15.16 13.46
C LEU A 205 15.70 -14.97 14.64
N ASP A 206 14.55 -15.66 14.72
CA ASP A 206 13.46 -15.34 15.67
C ASP A 206 13.91 -15.20 17.15
N ASN A 207 14.82 -16.07 17.61
CA ASN A 207 15.33 -16.05 18.98
C ASN A 207 16.17 -14.79 19.32
N GLN A 208 16.64 -14.06 18.32
CA GLN A 208 17.45 -12.84 18.44
C GLN A 208 16.63 -11.59 18.08
N THR A 209 15.35 -11.77 17.75
CA THR A 209 14.48 -10.75 17.18
C THR A 209 13.56 -10.18 18.26
N ALA A 210 13.59 -8.86 18.42
CA ALA A 210 12.61 -8.11 19.17
C ALA A 210 11.33 -7.90 18.35
N ILE A 211 11.49 -7.50 17.09
CA ILE A 211 10.42 -7.30 16.10
C ILE A 211 10.89 -7.71 14.70
N TRP A 212 9.94 -8.07 13.84
CA TRP A 212 10.16 -8.23 12.41
C TRP A 212 9.95 -6.91 11.69
N LEU A 213 10.80 -6.57 10.72
CA LEU A 213 10.63 -5.41 9.85
C LEU A 213 10.55 -5.86 8.40
N MET A 214 9.35 -5.86 7.81
CA MET A 214 9.13 -6.17 6.39
C MET A 214 9.12 -4.89 5.57
N ASP A 215 10.15 -4.66 4.76
CA ASP A 215 10.20 -3.53 3.85
C ASP A 215 9.50 -3.86 2.52
N LEU A 216 8.35 -3.22 2.29
CA LEU A 216 7.54 -3.35 1.08
C LEU A 216 7.54 -2.07 0.24
N ARG A 217 8.36 -1.08 0.58
CA ARG A 217 8.28 0.27 -0.03
C ARG A 217 8.49 0.27 -1.53
N SER A 218 9.25 -0.70 -2.06
CA SER A 218 9.51 -0.83 -3.50
C SER A 218 8.75 -2.00 -4.15
N ASN A 219 7.82 -2.63 -3.44
CA ASN A 219 7.20 -3.89 -3.85
C ASN A 219 5.84 -3.68 -4.55
N PRO A 220 5.76 -3.85 -5.89
CA PRO A 220 4.51 -3.68 -6.64
C PRO A 220 3.52 -4.85 -6.47
N GLY A 221 3.85 -5.84 -5.65
CA GLY A 221 3.05 -7.00 -5.32
C GLY A 221 3.66 -8.30 -5.83
N GLY A 222 2.88 -9.08 -6.57
CA GLY A 222 3.23 -10.44 -6.96
C GLY A 222 1.96 -11.30 -6.98
N THR A 223 2.08 -12.60 -6.74
CA THR A 223 0.91 -13.49 -6.71
C THR A 223 0.21 -13.44 -5.35
N ASP A 224 -1.12 -13.56 -5.36
CA ASP A 224 -1.95 -13.68 -4.16
C ASP A 224 -1.57 -14.91 -3.33
N GLU A 225 -1.19 -16.00 -3.99
CA GLU A 225 -0.71 -17.22 -3.34
C GLU A 225 0.59 -16.98 -2.56
N SER A 226 1.60 -16.34 -3.16
CA SER A 226 2.87 -16.09 -2.48
C SER A 226 2.69 -15.11 -1.31
N ALA A 227 1.84 -14.10 -1.48
CA ALA A 227 1.46 -13.19 -0.39
C ALA A 227 0.75 -13.95 0.75
N ALA A 228 -0.17 -14.85 0.43
CA ALA A 228 -0.92 -15.63 1.42
C ALA A 228 -0.02 -16.60 2.20
N LEU A 229 0.83 -17.35 1.51
CA LEU A 229 1.80 -18.25 2.13
C LEU A 229 2.79 -17.50 3.02
N THR A 230 3.18 -16.28 2.63
CA THR A 230 4.07 -15.42 3.43
C THR A 230 3.35 -14.85 4.66
N ALA A 231 2.11 -14.36 4.49
CA ALA A 231 1.30 -13.88 5.61
C ALA A 231 1.08 -14.98 6.65
N GLY A 232 0.84 -16.22 6.21
CA GLY A 232 0.66 -17.38 7.08
C GLY A 232 1.81 -17.65 8.06
N GLN A 233 3.02 -17.17 7.76
CA GLN A 233 4.14 -17.30 8.70
C GLN A 233 3.98 -16.40 9.94
N PHE A 234 3.17 -15.34 9.84
CA PHE A 234 2.92 -14.37 10.91
C PHE A 234 1.52 -14.46 11.52
N ILE A 235 0.53 -14.97 10.78
CA ILE A 235 -0.88 -15.03 11.23
C ILE A 235 -1.47 -16.44 11.28
N GLY A 236 -0.65 -17.46 10.97
CA GLY A 236 -1.08 -18.84 10.92
C GLY A 236 -2.17 -19.09 9.87
N SER A 237 -3.01 -20.10 10.11
CA SER A 237 -4.09 -20.48 9.20
C SER A 237 -5.28 -19.53 9.28
N ALA A 238 -5.43 -18.70 8.25
CA ALA A 238 -6.42 -17.64 8.20
C ALA A 238 -6.89 -17.36 6.76
N ILE A 239 -8.00 -16.64 6.61
CA ILE A 239 -8.37 -16.07 5.31
C ILE A 239 -7.53 -14.81 5.11
N MET A 240 -6.76 -14.72 4.02
CA MET A 240 -5.99 -13.51 3.73
C MET A 240 -6.83 -12.47 2.98
N VAL A 241 -7.70 -12.90 2.07
CA VAL A 241 -8.41 -12.00 1.16
C VAL A 241 -9.68 -12.65 0.62
N TYR A 242 -10.71 -11.83 0.43
CA TYR A 242 -11.90 -12.16 -0.35
C TYR A 242 -11.84 -11.52 -1.74
N PHE A 243 -12.31 -12.24 -2.74
CA PHE A 243 -12.47 -11.78 -4.10
C PHE A 243 -13.94 -11.77 -4.47
N ARG A 244 -14.36 -10.75 -5.24
CA ARG A 244 -15.67 -10.67 -5.86
C ARG A 244 -15.54 -10.58 -7.37
N ASP A 245 -16.22 -11.46 -8.08
CA ASP A 245 -16.30 -11.45 -9.54
C ASP A 245 -17.41 -10.52 -10.09
N SER A 246 -17.49 -10.41 -11.41
CA SER A 246 -18.50 -9.61 -12.13
C SER A 246 -19.94 -10.12 -11.95
N ALA A 247 -20.12 -11.39 -11.57
CA ALA A 247 -21.42 -11.97 -11.26
C ALA A 247 -21.85 -11.71 -9.80
N GLY A 248 -21.00 -11.07 -9.00
CA GLY A 248 -21.22 -10.84 -7.56
C GLY A 248 -20.90 -12.06 -6.68
N GLY A 249 -20.26 -13.08 -7.24
CA GLY A 249 -19.81 -14.25 -6.50
C GLY A 249 -18.58 -13.95 -5.65
N TYR A 250 -18.60 -14.37 -4.39
CA TYR A 250 -17.46 -14.27 -3.48
C TYR A 250 -16.69 -15.58 -3.36
N TYR A 251 -15.37 -15.49 -3.32
CA TYR A 251 -14.47 -16.56 -2.90
C TYR A 251 -13.28 -15.98 -2.14
N TYR A 252 -12.42 -16.82 -1.59
CA TYR A 252 -11.32 -16.36 -0.75
C TYR A 252 -10.00 -17.10 -1.04
N ARG A 253 -8.90 -16.46 -0.67
CA ARG A 253 -7.58 -17.08 -0.55
C ARG A 253 -7.21 -17.17 0.93
N ALA A 254 -6.83 -18.36 1.38
CA ALA A 254 -6.31 -18.60 2.72
C ALA A 254 -4.77 -18.70 2.70
N THR A 255 -4.14 -18.46 3.85
CA THR A 255 -2.69 -18.44 4.04
C THR A 255 -2.04 -19.81 3.92
N SER A 256 -2.69 -20.86 4.42
CA SER A 256 -2.51 -22.29 4.12
C SER A 256 -3.27 -23.07 5.21
N PRO A 257 -4.02 -24.14 4.90
CA PRO A 257 -4.59 -24.98 5.93
C PRO A 257 -3.47 -25.76 6.64
N LEU A 258 -3.49 -25.76 7.98
CA LEU A 258 -2.60 -26.56 8.87
C LEU A 258 -1.21 -25.99 9.20
N VAL A 259 -0.97 -24.69 8.99
CA VAL A 259 0.27 -24.01 9.42
C VAL A 259 -0.06 -23.13 10.63
N GLU A 260 0.58 -23.39 11.78
CA GLU A 260 0.64 -22.42 12.89
C GLU A 260 1.58 -21.28 12.47
N ASP A 261 1.35 -20.09 13.00
CA ASP A 261 2.31 -18.99 12.89
C ASP A 261 3.68 -19.41 13.45
N LEU A 262 4.74 -18.87 12.86
CA LEU A 262 6.11 -19.24 13.23
C LEU A 262 6.70 -18.31 14.29
N THR A 263 6.03 -17.20 14.60
CA THR A 263 6.52 -16.18 15.52
C THR A 263 5.36 -15.42 16.17
N ASP A 264 5.49 -15.18 17.48
CA ASP A 264 4.61 -14.28 18.24
C ASP A 264 5.15 -12.83 18.27
N LYS A 265 6.25 -12.54 17.56
CA LYS A 265 6.91 -11.23 17.59
C LYS A 265 6.15 -10.22 16.73
N PRO A 266 6.01 -8.96 17.17
CA PRO A 266 5.34 -7.94 16.37
C PRO A 266 5.98 -7.78 14.99
N LEU A 267 5.14 -7.70 13.95
CA LEU A 267 5.58 -7.36 12.60
C LEU A 267 5.38 -5.86 12.33
N VAL A 268 6.43 -5.18 11.90
CA VAL A 268 6.40 -3.81 11.40
C VAL A 268 6.56 -3.84 9.89
N ILE A 269 5.66 -3.20 9.15
CA ILE A 269 5.69 -3.16 7.68
C ILE A 269 6.03 -1.74 7.22
N LEU A 270 7.03 -1.57 6.36
CA LEU A 270 7.27 -0.28 5.69
C LEU A 270 6.50 -0.21 4.39
N THR A 271 5.66 0.82 4.24
CA THR A 271 4.85 1.05 3.04
C THR A 271 5.19 2.36 2.34
N SER A 272 5.00 2.38 1.03
CA SER A 272 5.10 3.60 0.21
C SER A 272 4.00 3.61 -0.85
N PRO A 273 3.83 4.71 -1.61
CA PRO A 273 2.91 4.76 -2.74
C PRO A 273 3.24 3.76 -3.87
N HIS A 274 4.40 3.08 -3.84
CA HIS A 274 4.75 2.01 -4.77
C HIS A 274 4.41 0.60 -4.25
N SER A 275 4.09 0.48 -2.96
CA SER A 275 3.59 -0.77 -2.38
C SER A 275 2.21 -1.06 -2.97
N ALA A 276 2.04 -2.14 -3.72
CA ALA A 276 0.80 -2.41 -4.44
C ALA A 276 0.38 -3.90 -4.40
N SER A 277 -0.88 -4.18 -4.72
CA SER A 277 -1.38 -5.54 -4.99
C SER A 277 -1.09 -6.52 -3.84
N GLY A 278 -0.23 -7.53 -4.03
CA GLY A 278 0.17 -8.49 -3.00
C GLY A 278 0.70 -7.83 -1.72
N SER A 279 1.41 -6.70 -1.83
CA SER A 279 1.88 -5.93 -0.66
C SER A 279 0.75 -5.33 0.16
N GLU A 280 -0.32 -4.89 -0.52
CA GLU A 280 -1.51 -4.32 0.11
C GLU A 280 -2.36 -5.42 0.75
N LEU A 281 -2.49 -6.57 0.09
CA LEU A 281 -3.13 -7.76 0.63
C LEU A 281 -2.44 -8.23 1.91
N PHE A 282 -1.11 -8.33 1.87
CA PHE A 282 -0.31 -8.70 3.02
C PHE A 282 -0.48 -7.69 4.17
N ALA A 283 -0.32 -6.39 3.92
CA ALA A 283 -0.45 -5.37 4.95
C ALA A 283 -1.86 -5.32 5.56
N ALA A 284 -2.90 -5.44 4.75
CA ALA A 284 -4.28 -5.47 5.23
C ALA A 284 -4.58 -6.73 6.06
N ALA A 285 -4.06 -7.90 5.67
CA ALA A 285 -4.23 -9.11 6.47
C ALA A 285 -3.49 -9.01 7.81
N ILE A 286 -2.25 -8.51 7.83
CA ILE A 286 -1.50 -8.32 9.09
C ILE A 286 -2.23 -7.37 10.04
N ARG A 287 -2.89 -6.32 9.51
CA ARG A 287 -3.77 -5.44 10.29
C ARG A 287 -4.96 -6.18 10.87
N ASP A 288 -5.75 -6.82 10.02
CA ASP A 288 -7.06 -7.36 10.39
C ASP A 288 -6.93 -8.51 11.41
N TYR A 289 -5.77 -9.17 11.46
CA TYR A 289 -5.43 -10.18 12.48
C TYR A 289 -4.59 -9.64 13.64
N GLU A 290 -4.39 -8.32 13.72
CA GLU A 290 -3.64 -7.64 14.79
C GLU A 290 -2.21 -8.17 14.98
N ALA A 291 -1.57 -8.72 13.94
CA ALA A 291 -0.24 -9.33 14.04
C ALA A 291 0.92 -8.31 13.94
N GLY A 292 0.60 -7.06 13.64
CA GLY A 292 1.61 -6.05 13.38
C GLY A 292 1.06 -4.65 13.14
N ILE A 293 1.95 -3.75 12.75
CA ILE A 293 1.64 -2.36 12.37
C ILE A 293 2.32 -1.99 11.05
N ALA A 294 1.76 -1.00 10.34
CA ALA A 294 2.37 -0.42 9.16
C ALA A 294 2.89 1.01 9.44
N LEU A 295 4.07 1.32 8.92
CA LEU A 295 4.75 2.62 9.02
C LEU A 295 5.08 3.14 7.61
N GLY A 296 4.94 4.45 7.42
CA GLY A 296 5.37 5.12 6.19
C GLY A 296 4.23 5.85 5.52
N GLN A 297 4.00 5.59 4.24
CA GLN A 297 2.99 6.29 3.46
C GLN A 297 1.90 5.35 2.97
N ARG A 298 0.73 5.93 2.65
CA ARG A 298 -0.39 5.22 2.02
C ARG A 298 0.09 4.46 0.78
N THR A 299 -0.38 3.22 0.63
CA THR A 299 -0.02 2.35 -0.49
C THR A 299 -0.67 2.79 -1.80
N PHE A 300 -0.36 2.10 -2.89
CA PHE A 300 -0.77 2.49 -4.24
C PHE A 300 -2.29 2.53 -4.46
N GLY A 301 -3.06 1.60 -3.90
CA GLY A 301 -4.50 1.51 -4.10
C GLY A 301 -4.94 0.53 -5.18
N LYS A 302 -4.20 -0.56 -5.42
CA LYS A 302 -4.59 -1.57 -6.42
C LYS A 302 -5.40 -2.69 -5.76
N GLY A 303 -6.69 -2.45 -5.54
CA GLY A 303 -7.65 -3.42 -4.98
C GLY A 303 -8.39 -4.29 -6.00
N ILE A 304 -7.73 -4.58 -7.12
CA ILE A 304 -8.25 -5.41 -8.22
C ILE A 304 -7.22 -6.45 -8.64
N ALA A 305 -7.70 -7.62 -9.03
CA ALA A 305 -6.87 -8.72 -9.52
C ALA A 305 -7.21 -9.07 -10.97
N GLN A 306 -6.18 -9.57 -11.66
CA GLN A 306 -6.27 -9.94 -13.06
C GLN A 306 -6.10 -11.44 -13.22
N ASN A 307 -6.92 -12.03 -14.09
CA ASN A 307 -6.68 -13.37 -14.62
C ASN A 307 -6.04 -13.25 -16.00
N ILE A 308 -5.09 -14.13 -16.28
CA ILE A 308 -4.46 -14.25 -17.59
C ILE A 308 -5.20 -15.35 -18.34
N TYR A 309 -5.68 -15.02 -19.54
CA TYR A 309 -6.28 -15.97 -20.47
C TYR A 309 -5.28 -16.24 -21.59
N ASP A 310 -4.85 -17.50 -21.70
CA ASP A 310 -3.83 -17.96 -22.63
C ASP A 310 -4.14 -19.41 -23.09
N GLU A 311 -3.22 -20.02 -23.84
CA GLU A 311 -3.38 -21.39 -24.35
C GLU A 311 -3.57 -22.46 -23.26
N SER A 312 -3.20 -22.19 -22.01
CA SER A 312 -3.30 -23.13 -20.88
C SER A 312 -4.72 -23.25 -20.34
N ASN A 313 -5.54 -22.20 -20.47
CA ASN A 313 -6.89 -22.15 -19.91
C ASN A 313 -7.98 -21.77 -20.92
N THR A 314 -7.60 -21.43 -22.15
CA THR A 314 -8.51 -21.09 -23.25
C THR A 314 -8.07 -21.76 -24.55
N THR A 315 -8.35 -23.07 -24.66
CA THR A 315 -7.92 -23.92 -25.77
C THR A 315 -8.39 -23.41 -27.13
N GLY A 316 -7.44 -23.18 -28.04
CA GLY A 316 -7.71 -22.83 -29.44
C GLY A 316 -8.01 -21.35 -29.70
N ILE A 317 -7.84 -20.49 -28.69
CA ILE A 317 -8.03 -19.03 -28.79
C ILE A 317 -6.67 -18.29 -28.88
N PHE A 318 -5.64 -18.80 -28.20
CA PHE A 318 -4.30 -18.19 -28.13
C PHE A 318 -3.23 -19.12 -28.73
N ASP A 319 -2.12 -18.54 -29.18
CA ASP A 319 -0.89 -19.17 -29.70
C ASP A 319 0.34 -18.46 -29.12
N GLY A 320 0.71 -18.82 -27.90
CA GLY A 320 1.80 -18.19 -27.12
C GLY A 320 1.54 -16.76 -26.64
N ASP A 321 0.51 -16.08 -27.10
CA ASP A 321 0.01 -14.77 -26.65
C ASP A 321 -1.00 -14.91 -25.48
N CYS A 322 -1.44 -13.79 -24.91
CA CYS A 322 -2.46 -13.80 -23.87
C CYS A 322 -3.29 -12.51 -23.81
N LEU A 323 -4.48 -12.61 -23.22
CA LEU A 323 -5.28 -11.47 -22.77
C LEU A 323 -5.37 -11.50 -21.24
N LYS A 324 -4.77 -10.50 -20.60
CA LYS A 324 -4.89 -10.29 -19.16
C LYS A 324 -6.09 -9.39 -18.90
N ILE A 325 -7.02 -9.83 -18.06
CA ILE A 325 -8.28 -9.12 -17.80
C ILE A 325 -8.39 -8.85 -16.30
N THR A 326 -8.80 -7.63 -15.94
CA THR A 326 -9.26 -7.34 -14.57
C THR A 326 -10.60 -8.01 -14.33
N THR A 327 -10.58 -9.08 -13.54
CA THR A 327 -11.73 -9.96 -13.34
C THR A 327 -12.33 -9.87 -11.95
N LEU A 328 -11.59 -9.28 -11.00
CA LEU A 328 -11.91 -9.39 -9.58
C LEU A 328 -11.65 -8.09 -8.84
N ARG A 329 -12.54 -7.75 -7.92
CA ARG A 329 -12.26 -6.82 -6.81
C ARG A 329 -11.84 -7.64 -5.60
N PHE A 330 -10.92 -7.12 -4.81
CA PHE A 330 -10.53 -7.80 -3.59
C PHE A 330 -10.73 -6.95 -2.34
N PHE A 331 -10.95 -7.66 -1.24
CA PHE A 331 -11.31 -7.14 0.06
C PHE A 331 -10.48 -7.84 1.14
N SER A 332 -10.03 -7.08 2.14
CA SER A 332 -9.34 -7.59 3.32
C SER A 332 -10.24 -8.53 4.13
N PRO A 333 -9.71 -9.26 5.13
CA PRO A 333 -10.51 -10.10 6.01
C PRO A 333 -11.73 -9.40 6.66
N ASP A 334 -11.61 -8.12 7.00
CA ASP A 334 -12.70 -7.28 7.52
C ASP A 334 -13.67 -6.76 6.43
N GLY A 335 -13.41 -7.12 5.18
CA GLY A 335 -14.25 -6.80 4.03
C GLY A 335 -13.92 -5.46 3.38
N THR A 336 -12.83 -4.80 3.74
CA THR A 336 -12.42 -3.49 3.20
C THR A 336 -11.71 -3.62 1.86
N THR A 337 -12.04 -2.81 0.87
CA THR A 337 -11.23 -2.68 -0.34
C THR A 337 -10.12 -1.65 -0.15
N ASN A 338 -8.94 -1.95 -0.67
CA ASN A 338 -7.86 -0.99 -0.88
C ASN A 338 -7.92 -0.38 -2.29
N HIS A 339 -8.91 -0.71 -3.13
CA HIS A 339 -8.98 -0.14 -4.47
C HIS A 339 -9.12 1.39 -4.41
N ILE A 340 -8.27 2.11 -5.14
CA ILE A 340 -8.12 3.58 -5.13
C ILE A 340 -7.61 4.15 -3.79
N VAL A 341 -8.15 3.69 -2.67
CA VAL A 341 -7.85 4.23 -1.33
C VAL A 341 -6.48 3.77 -0.80
N GLY A 342 -5.99 2.60 -1.20
CA GLY A 342 -4.81 1.98 -0.59
C GLY A 342 -5.00 1.63 0.88
N VAL A 343 -4.01 0.93 1.43
CA VAL A 343 -3.83 0.70 2.86
C VAL A 343 -3.20 1.95 3.46
N LEU A 344 -3.91 2.59 4.38
CA LEU A 344 -3.36 3.65 5.23
C LEU A 344 -2.46 3.00 6.30
N PRO A 345 -1.20 3.40 6.49
CA PRO A 345 -0.36 2.82 7.54
C PRO A 345 -0.83 3.25 8.93
N THR A 346 -0.58 2.42 9.96
CA THR A 346 -0.84 2.73 11.37
C THR A 346 -0.19 4.04 11.80
N LEU A 347 1.02 4.31 11.30
CA LEU A 347 1.77 5.53 11.55
C LEU A 347 2.21 6.16 10.22
N VAL A 348 1.62 7.31 9.90
CA VAL A 348 1.97 8.07 8.69
C VAL A 348 3.30 8.81 8.94
N ILE A 349 4.37 8.34 8.31
CA ILE A 349 5.74 8.87 8.46
C ILE A 349 6.33 9.07 7.07
N SER A 350 7.12 10.13 6.90
CA SER A 350 7.83 10.42 5.66
C SER A 350 8.74 9.27 5.23
N ALA A 351 8.93 9.11 3.92
CA ALA A 351 9.77 8.05 3.36
C ALA A 351 11.23 8.09 3.86
N GLU A 352 11.73 9.29 4.19
CA GLU A 352 13.06 9.53 4.73
C GLU A 352 13.21 8.97 6.15
N ASN A 353 12.23 9.21 7.02
CA ASN A 353 12.31 8.87 8.43
C ASN A 353 11.77 7.46 8.76
N ALA A 354 10.91 6.89 7.92
CA ALA A 354 10.25 5.62 8.21
C ALA A 354 11.19 4.46 8.59
N PRO A 355 12.34 4.24 7.92
CA PRO A 355 13.26 3.16 8.29
C PRO A 355 13.85 3.35 9.69
N ALA A 356 14.34 4.55 10.00
CA ALA A 356 14.92 4.86 11.31
C ALA A 356 13.84 4.79 12.41
N ALA A 357 12.63 5.28 12.15
CA ALA A 357 11.51 5.18 13.08
C ALA A 357 11.15 3.72 13.39
N ALA A 358 11.12 2.85 12.38
CA ALA A 358 10.85 1.42 12.56
C ALA A 358 11.95 0.72 13.38
N LEU A 359 13.23 0.99 13.11
CA LEU A 359 14.34 0.44 13.89
C LEU A 359 14.29 0.87 15.36
N LEU A 360 13.85 2.11 15.64
CA LEU A 360 13.70 2.59 17.03
C LEU A 360 12.65 1.81 17.84
N LEU A 361 11.65 1.20 17.19
CA LEU A 361 10.63 0.34 17.83
C LEU A 361 11.17 -1.05 18.20
N GLY A 362 12.37 -1.39 17.72
CA GLY A 362 12.95 -2.73 17.80
C GLY A 362 13.76 -3.04 19.04
N GLN A 363 13.58 -2.31 20.13
CA GLN A 363 14.28 -2.66 21.38
C GLN A 363 13.55 -3.81 22.07
N GLU A 364 14.31 -4.76 22.61
CA GLU A 364 13.77 -5.75 23.54
C GLU A 364 13.21 -5.10 24.81
N GLU A 365 12.32 -5.82 25.51
CA GLU A 365 11.84 -5.37 26.82
C GLU A 365 13.02 -5.14 27.77
N PRO A 366 13.21 -3.90 28.27
CA PRO A 366 14.39 -3.59 29.05
C PRO A 366 14.28 -4.16 30.47
N SER A 367 15.35 -4.78 30.95
CA SER A 367 15.45 -5.23 32.36
C SER A 367 15.28 -4.10 33.39
N ARG A 368 15.48 -2.84 32.97
CA ARG A 368 15.18 -1.62 33.74
C ARG A 368 14.43 -0.62 32.87
N ALA A 369 13.24 -0.23 33.32
CA ALA A 369 12.44 0.79 32.65
C ALA A 369 13.17 2.14 32.49
N SER A 370 14.03 2.52 33.44
CA SER A 370 14.77 3.79 33.39
C SER A 370 15.54 3.97 32.08
N GLY A 371 15.30 5.10 31.39
CA GLY A 371 15.98 5.44 30.13
C GLY A 371 15.28 4.90 28.87
N HIS A 372 14.13 4.26 29.02
CA HIS A 372 13.35 3.71 27.92
C HIS A 372 11.95 4.33 27.86
N LEU A 373 11.33 4.18 26.71
CA LEU A 373 9.91 4.39 26.46
C LEU A 373 9.26 3.03 26.21
N LYS A 374 7.97 2.95 26.54
CA LYS A 374 7.09 1.85 26.13
C LYS A 374 5.94 2.47 25.35
N LEU A 375 5.68 1.97 24.15
CA LEU A 375 4.60 2.40 23.29
C LEU A 375 3.63 1.23 23.13
N SER A 376 2.35 1.44 23.45
CA SER A 376 1.28 0.50 23.12
C SER A 376 0.41 1.10 22.01
N LEU A 377 0.25 0.37 20.91
CA LEU A 377 -0.42 0.85 19.69
C LEU A 377 -0.97 -0.36 18.91
N ALA A 378 -2.24 -0.31 18.49
CA ALA A 378 -2.90 -1.35 17.69
C ALA A 378 -2.66 -2.78 18.22
N GLY A 379 -2.90 -2.99 19.52
CA GLY A 379 -2.67 -4.29 20.18
C GLY A 379 -1.21 -4.65 20.46
N GLN A 380 -0.25 -3.93 19.86
CA GLN A 380 1.18 -4.20 19.96
C GLN A 380 1.87 -3.40 21.07
N THR A 381 3.01 -3.90 21.56
CA THR A 381 3.87 -3.20 22.52
C THR A 381 5.30 -3.12 22.02
N PHE A 382 5.82 -1.90 21.91
CA PHE A 382 7.18 -1.59 21.47
C PHE A 382 7.97 -0.92 22.59
N TYR A 383 9.27 -1.12 22.58
CA TYR A 383 10.19 -0.43 23.49
C TYR A 383 11.19 0.41 22.69
N LEU A 384 11.54 1.57 23.24
CA LEU A 384 12.50 2.48 22.64
C LEU A 384 13.51 2.92 23.68
N LYS A 385 14.77 3.05 23.29
CA LYS A 385 15.83 3.56 24.16
C LYS A 385 16.04 5.05 23.90
N ILE A 386 15.79 5.88 24.92
CA ILE A 386 15.76 7.34 24.78
C ILE A 386 17.11 7.88 24.26
N SER A 387 18.24 7.31 24.68
CA SER A 387 19.54 7.77 24.21
C SER A 387 19.74 7.54 22.71
N GLU A 388 19.24 6.43 22.17
CA GLU A 388 19.36 6.11 20.73
C GLU A 388 18.39 6.95 19.91
N ALA A 389 17.17 7.14 20.41
CA ALA A 389 16.17 8.01 19.81
C ALA A 389 16.63 9.49 19.71
N LEU A 390 17.48 9.94 20.64
CA LEU A 390 18.00 11.31 20.69
C LEU A 390 19.35 11.52 20.00
N ASN A 391 19.94 10.46 19.42
CA ASN A 391 21.15 10.60 18.61
C ASN A 391 20.86 11.43 17.35
N ALA A 392 21.90 12.08 16.80
CA ALA A 392 21.76 13.00 15.67
C ALA A 392 21.06 12.37 14.46
N ASP A 393 21.37 11.10 14.17
CA ASP A 393 20.86 10.37 13.01
C ASP A 393 19.38 9.95 13.18
N ASN A 394 18.92 9.80 14.42
CA ASN A 394 17.57 9.30 14.73
C ASN A 394 16.60 10.38 15.18
N LYS A 395 17.10 11.56 15.58
CA LYS A 395 16.29 12.60 16.23
C LYS A 395 15.12 13.07 15.36
N ALA A 396 15.33 13.19 14.05
CA ALA A 396 14.27 13.56 13.11
C ALA A 396 13.18 12.48 13.05
N ALA A 397 13.56 11.23 12.83
CA ALA A 397 12.65 10.11 12.78
C ALA A 397 11.90 9.87 14.10
N PHE A 398 12.57 10.04 15.24
CA PHE A 398 11.91 9.96 16.54
C PHE A 398 10.90 11.09 16.76
N THR A 399 11.23 12.30 16.31
CA THR A 399 10.30 13.44 16.42
C THR A 399 9.05 13.18 15.58
N GLU A 400 9.22 12.76 14.32
CA GLU A 400 8.09 12.45 13.44
C GLU A 400 7.28 11.25 13.94
N LEU A 401 7.94 10.23 14.51
CA LEU A 401 7.25 9.11 15.17
C LEU A 401 6.28 9.60 16.24
N LEU A 402 6.71 10.53 17.11
CA LEU A 402 5.85 11.12 18.14
C LEU A 402 4.70 11.94 17.57
N GLU A 403 4.92 12.65 16.46
CA GLU A 403 3.88 13.43 15.76
C GLU A 403 2.84 12.53 15.08
N ALA A 404 3.25 11.33 14.66
CA ALA A 404 2.41 10.35 14.01
C ALA A 404 1.55 9.51 14.98
N LEU A 405 1.76 9.61 16.29
CA LEU A 405 1.01 8.83 17.27
C LEU A 405 -0.46 9.29 17.34
N PRO A 406 -1.43 8.42 17.00
CA PRO A 406 -2.85 8.74 17.15
C PRO A 406 -3.28 8.81 18.62
N PRO A 407 -4.43 9.42 18.94
CA PRO A 407 -4.98 9.45 20.30
C PRO A 407 -5.24 8.08 20.96
N SER A 408 -5.28 6.97 20.21
CA SER A 408 -5.30 5.59 20.74
C SER A 408 -3.95 5.14 21.30
N ALA A 409 -2.85 5.71 20.82
CA ALA A 409 -1.51 5.32 21.20
C ALA A 409 -1.21 5.71 22.66
N LEU A 410 -0.74 4.74 23.45
CA LEU A 410 -0.35 4.98 24.83
C LEU A 410 1.17 4.96 24.95
N LEU A 411 1.75 6.12 25.26
CA LEU A 411 3.18 6.30 25.43
C LEU A 411 3.53 6.43 26.91
N TYR A 412 4.53 5.66 27.34
CA TYR A 412 4.99 5.64 28.73
C TYR A 412 6.49 5.91 28.82
N GLN A 413 6.88 6.72 29.80
CA GLN A 413 8.27 6.92 30.17
C GLN A 413 8.65 6.03 31.35
N GLY A 414 9.77 5.33 31.22
CA GLY A 414 10.22 4.38 32.23
C GLY A 414 11.09 5.02 33.32
N ALA A 415 10.89 4.58 34.57
CA ALA A 415 11.66 5.01 35.74
C ALA A 415 12.00 3.83 36.68
N GLY A 416 13.20 3.87 37.25
CA GLY A 416 13.68 2.80 38.12
C GLY A 416 13.78 1.46 37.38
N THR A 417 13.22 0.40 37.97
CA THR A 417 13.29 -0.96 37.38
C THR A 417 12.05 -1.31 36.58
N ARG A 418 10.84 -0.99 37.07
CA ARG A 418 9.57 -1.46 36.47
C ARG A 418 8.46 -0.40 36.42
N THR A 419 8.78 0.87 36.71
CA THR A 419 7.75 1.93 36.74
C THR A 419 7.61 2.50 35.34
N TRP A 420 6.38 2.56 34.85
CA TRP A 420 6.00 3.19 33.59
C TRP A 420 4.97 4.26 33.90
N THR A 421 5.21 5.50 33.51
CA THR A 421 4.30 6.63 33.69
C THR A 421 3.89 7.14 32.33
N GLU A 422 2.58 7.21 32.09
CA GLU A 422 2.04 7.71 30.83
C GLU A 422 2.47 9.17 30.61
N VAL A 423 2.81 9.50 29.38
CA VAL A 423 3.25 10.83 28.97
C VAL A 423 2.69 11.14 27.59
N SER A 424 2.21 12.37 27.38
CA SER A 424 1.79 12.77 26.05
C SER A 424 3.01 12.96 25.12
N PRO A 425 2.88 12.71 23.81
CA PRO A 425 3.97 12.95 22.86
C PRO A 425 4.50 14.40 22.93
N ALA A 426 3.60 15.38 23.09
CA ALA A 426 3.94 16.80 23.20
C ALA A 426 4.73 17.12 24.49
N ASP A 427 4.36 16.52 25.63
CA ASP A 427 5.09 16.73 26.89
C ASP A 427 6.47 16.10 26.85
N LEU A 428 6.58 14.88 26.30
CA LEU A 428 7.86 14.21 26.11
C LEU A 428 8.77 15.02 25.16
N ALA A 429 8.24 15.47 24.02
CA ALA A 429 8.97 16.29 23.07
C ALA A 429 9.50 17.59 23.70
N ARG A 430 8.68 18.25 24.54
CA ARG A 430 9.09 19.44 25.29
C ARG A 430 10.20 19.12 26.29
N GLU A 431 10.07 18.03 27.05
CA GLU A 431 11.12 17.58 27.99
C GLU A 431 12.44 17.31 27.26
N LYS A 432 12.37 16.68 26.08
CA LYS A 432 13.54 16.28 25.28
C LYS A 432 14.04 17.33 24.30
N GLN A 433 13.42 18.50 24.23
CA GLN A 433 13.80 19.59 23.32
C GLN A 433 13.83 19.13 21.85
N LEU A 434 12.75 18.48 21.43
CA LEU A 434 12.49 18.09 20.04
C LEU A 434 11.78 19.23 19.30
N ASP A 435 11.98 19.29 17.98
CA ASP A 435 11.28 20.24 17.09
C ASP A 435 9.92 19.68 16.67
N PHE A 436 9.06 19.47 17.67
CA PHE A 436 7.80 18.75 17.52
C PHE A 436 6.65 19.68 17.11
N THR A 437 5.89 19.26 16.11
CA THR A 437 4.67 19.89 15.63
C THR A 437 3.50 18.91 15.73
N ALA A 438 2.58 19.16 16.67
CA ALA A 438 1.37 18.34 16.77
C ALA A 438 0.56 18.39 15.48
N ARG A 439 0.19 17.22 14.95
CA ARG A 439 -0.70 17.08 13.78
C ARG A 439 -2.16 17.25 14.22
N SER A 440 -2.54 18.48 14.53
CA SER A 440 -3.85 18.77 15.09
C SER A 440 -4.27 20.23 14.88
N PHE A 441 -5.43 20.59 15.42
CA PHE A 441 -5.98 21.95 15.35
C PHE A 441 -6.01 22.61 16.74
N SER A 442 -5.97 23.94 16.74
CA SER A 442 -5.82 24.75 17.96
C SER A 442 -7.10 24.98 18.75
N ASP A 443 -8.27 24.67 18.18
CA ASP A 443 -9.61 25.03 18.70
C ASP A 443 -10.52 23.82 18.93
N LEU A 444 -9.94 22.64 19.21
CA LEU A 444 -10.73 21.41 19.44
C LEU A 444 -11.24 21.25 20.87
N GLU A 445 -10.70 22.01 21.83
CA GLU A 445 -11.11 21.90 23.24
C GLU A 445 -12.62 22.16 23.39
N GLY A 446 -13.34 21.16 23.89
CA GLY A 446 -14.79 21.23 24.10
C GLY A 446 -15.64 20.73 22.93
N SER A 447 -15.03 20.32 21.82
CA SER A 447 -15.70 19.59 20.74
C SER A 447 -16.13 18.21 21.23
N GLU A 448 -17.34 17.78 20.88
CA GLU A 448 -17.82 16.41 21.17
C GLU A 448 -16.96 15.35 20.47
N PHE A 449 -16.50 15.68 19.26
CA PHE A 449 -15.69 14.81 18.40
C PHE A 449 -14.19 15.13 18.45
N GLU A 450 -13.69 15.65 19.58
CA GLU A 450 -12.28 16.05 19.70
C GLU A 450 -11.33 14.90 19.37
N ARG A 451 -11.59 13.69 19.87
CA ARG A 451 -10.73 12.52 19.65
C ARG A 451 -10.69 12.16 18.16
N GLU A 452 -11.85 12.06 17.53
CA GLU A 452 -12.05 11.67 16.13
C GLU A 452 -11.39 12.68 15.19
N ILE A 453 -11.59 13.98 15.43
CA ILE A 453 -10.95 15.06 14.66
C ILE A 453 -9.43 14.99 14.82
N ARG A 454 -8.92 14.75 16.03
CA ARG A 454 -7.48 14.57 16.27
C ARG A 454 -6.94 13.35 15.53
N THR A 455 -7.63 12.21 15.56
CA THR A 455 -7.22 11.01 14.84
C THR A 455 -7.13 11.29 13.33
N LEU A 456 -8.19 11.82 12.72
CA LEU A 456 -8.19 12.17 11.29
C LEU A 456 -7.08 13.18 10.93
N ALA A 457 -6.80 14.14 11.80
CA ALA A 457 -5.70 15.11 11.61
C ALA A 457 -4.32 14.45 11.71
N THR A 458 -4.10 13.55 12.67
CA THR A 458 -2.83 12.81 12.83
C THR A 458 -2.50 11.96 11.59
N TYR A 459 -3.52 11.31 11.01
CA TYR A 459 -3.42 10.57 9.75
C TYR A 459 -3.38 11.47 8.51
N GLN A 460 -3.46 12.80 8.67
CA GLN A 460 -3.47 13.79 7.57
C GLN A 460 -4.66 13.62 6.60
N LEU A 461 -5.78 13.11 7.11
CA LEU A 461 -7.01 12.87 6.33
C LEU A 461 -7.95 14.07 6.32
N LEU A 462 -7.70 15.04 7.19
CA LEU A 462 -8.56 16.20 7.39
C LEU A 462 -7.76 17.50 7.41
N GLY A 463 -8.23 18.48 6.65
CA GLY A 463 -7.66 19.83 6.61
C GLY A 463 -8.41 20.82 7.50
N GLY A 464 -7.66 21.82 7.98
CA GLY A 464 -8.19 22.98 8.70
C GLY A 464 -8.06 24.26 7.88
N TYR A 465 -8.34 25.40 8.52
CA TYR A 465 -8.12 26.72 7.94
C TYR A 465 -6.65 27.15 8.08
N GLU A 466 -6.22 28.12 7.26
CA GLU A 466 -4.84 28.63 7.25
C GLU A 466 -4.36 29.19 8.60
N ASP A 467 -5.29 29.57 9.48
CA ASP A 467 -5.03 30.06 10.83
C ASP A 467 -4.77 28.93 11.85
N GLY A 468 -4.78 27.66 11.42
CA GLY A 468 -4.57 26.49 12.28
C GLY A 468 -5.81 26.07 13.08
N THR A 469 -7.00 26.55 12.70
CA THR A 469 -8.28 26.18 13.33
C THR A 469 -9.05 25.15 12.49
N PHE A 470 -9.90 24.37 13.15
CA PHE A 470 -10.87 23.47 12.51
C PHE A 470 -12.28 24.06 12.48
N ARG A 471 -12.64 24.89 13.46
CA ARG A 471 -13.96 25.50 13.66
C ARG A 471 -15.08 24.46 13.79
N PRO A 472 -15.05 23.62 14.83
CA PRO A 472 -15.93 22.45 14.98
C PRO A 472 -17.43 22.77 14.90
N ASP A 473 -17.85 23.90 15.49
CA ASP A 473 -19.26 24.32 15.56
C ASP A 473 -19.80 24.98 14.27
N ASN A 474 -18.92 25.32 13.31
CA ASN A 474 -19.37 25.92 12.07
C ASN A 474 -20.20 24.91 11.27
N THR A 475 -21.26 25.39 10.63
CA THR A 475 -21.99 24.60 9.63
C THR A 475 -21.07 24.24 8.47
N VAL A 476 -21.26 23.05 7.89
CA VAL A 476 -20.47 22.57 6.75
C VAL A 476 -21.27 22.65 5.45
N THR A 477 -20.66 23.21 4.42
CA THR A 477 -21.25 23.27 3.07
C THR A 477 -21.15 21.93 2.35
N ARG A 478 -21.99 21.72 1.33
CA ARG A 478 -21.95 20.52 0.48
C ARG A 478 -20.57 20.34 -0.18
N ALA A 479 -19.96 21.42 -0.64
CA ALA A 479 -18.61 21.41 -1.19
C ALA A 479 -17.55 21.00 -0.17
N GLU A 480 -17.53 21.64 1.02
CA GLU A 480 -16.59 21.29 2.09
C GLU A 480 -16.72 19.82 2.50
N PHE A 481 -17.95 19.32 2.65
CA PHE A 481 -18.19 17.93 3.01
C PHE A 481 -17.65 16.94 1.97
N CYS A 482 -17.91 17.20 0.68
CA CYS A 482 -17.39 16.36 -0.40
C CYS A 482 -15.86 16.41 -0.47
N THR A 483 -15.25 17.58 -0.27
CA THR A 483 -13.79 17.71 -0.20
C THR A 483 -13.22 16.94 1.00
N MET A 484 -13.84 17.02 2.18
CA MET A 484 -13.42 16.25 3.36
C MET A 484 -13.43 14.74 3.08
N ALA A 485 -14.52 14.21 2.53
CA ALA A 485 -14.65 12.78 2.22
C ALA A 485 -13.66 12.34 1.12
N ALA A 486 -13.54 13.11 0.03
CA ALA A 486 -12.62 12.80 -1.06
C ALA A 486 -11.16 12.80 -0.62
N THR A 487 -10.75 13.77 0.21
CA THR A 487 -9.38 13.86 0.74
C THR A 487 -9.08 12.69 1.66
N ALA A 488 -9.99 12.33 2.59
CA ALA A 488 -9.77 11.24 3.52
C ALA A 488 -9.61 9.87 2.83
N LEU A 489 -10.30 9.68 1.71
CA LEU A 489 -10.22 8.48 0.87
C LEU A 489 -9.13 8.57 -0.21
N ALA A 490 -8.44 9.71 -0.34
CA ALA A 490 -7.48 9.98 -1.41
C ALA A 490 -8.02 9.73 -2.83
N LEU A 491 -9.29 10.08 -3.08
CA LEU A 491 -9.94 9.83 -4.37
C LEU A 491 -9.32 10.70 -5.49
N PRO A 492 -9.10 10.13 -6.69
CA PRO A 492 -8.61 10.88 -7.83
C PRO A 492 -9.70 11.82 -8.37
N ALA A 493 -9.29 13.02 -8.77
CA ALA A 493 -10.18 13.96 -9.43
C ALA A 493 -10.21 13.73 -10.94
N ASP A 494 -11.41 13.63 -11.52
CA ASP A 494 -11.63 13.76 -12.96
C ASP A 494 -12.52 14.96 -13.28
N HIS A 495 -11.92 16.05 -13.75
CA HIS A 495 -12.68 17.26 -14.08
C HIS A 495 -13.62 17.08 -15.28
N SER A 496 -13.51 15.99 -16.05
CA SER A 496 -14.41 15.71 -17.17
C SER A 496 -15.87 15.55 -16.71
N VAL A 497 -16.09 15.08 -15.48
CA VAL A 497 -17.43 14.89 -14.93
C VAL A 497 -18.07 16.18 -14.44
N LEU A 498 -17.35 17.31 -14.37
CA LEU A 498 -17.90 18.57 -13.85
C LEU A 498 -18.90 19.23 -14.79
N ASP A 499 -18.86 18.93 -16.08
CA ASP A 499 -19.78 19.49 -17.08
C ASP A 499 -21.26 19.14 -16.83
N GLN A 500 -21.52 18.16 -15.96
CA GLN A 500 -22.87 17.82 -15.49
C GLN A 500 -23.46 18.86 -14.51
N PHE A 501 -22.62 19.70 -13.90
CA PHE A 501 -23.04 20.71 -12.92
C PHE A 501 -22.85 22.14 -13.47
N SER A 502 -23.95 22.86 -13.66
CA SER A 502 -23.96 24.21 -14.20
C SER A 502 -23.38 25.30 -13.27
N ASP A 503 -23.21 25.00 -11.98
CA ASP A 503 -22.77 25.92 -10.93
C ASP A 503 -21.44 25.51 -10.27
N VAL A 504 -20.74 24.52 -10.82
CA VAL A 504 -19.41 24.10 -10.34
C VAL A 504 -18.36 24.49 -11.38
N SER A 505 -17.50 25.45 -11.03
CA SER A 505 -16.36 25.82 -11.88
C SER A 505 -15.15 24.95 -11.56
N ALA A 506 -14.46 24.45 -12.59
CA ALA A 506 -13.19 23.73 -12.47
C ALA A 506 -12.04 24.55 -11.83
N GLN A 507 -12.21 25.87 -11.67
CA GLN A 507 -11.24 26.74 -10.98
C GLN A 507 -11.53 26.90 -9.48
N SER A 508 -12.64 26.34 -8.99
CA SER A 508 -13.03 26.44 -7.58
C SER A 508 -12.14 25.55 -6.73
N TRP A 509 -11.85 25.97 -5.49
CA TRP A 509 -11.03 25.20 -4.55
C TRP A 509 -11.59 23.79 -4.25
N TYR A 510 -12.91 23.62 -4.36
CA TYR A 510 -13.63 22.36 -4.15
C TYR A 510 -13.78 21.50 -5.40
N ALA A 511 -13.30 21.96 -6.57
CA ALA A 511 -13.55 21.28 -7.84
C ALA A 511 -13.09 19.82 -7.83
N ASP A 512 -11.87 19.58 -7.33
CA ASP A 512 -11.28 18.24 -7.22
C ASP A 512 -12.14 17.32 -6.35
N GLY A 513 -12.57 17.80 -5.18
CA GLY A 513 -13.38 17.01 -4.24
C GLY A 513 -14.75 16.66 -4.79
N ILE A 514 -15.44 17.62 -5.42
CA ILE A 514 -16.73 17.36 -6.06
C ILE A 514 -16.55 16.42 -7.25
N SER A 515 -15.55 16.64 -8.10
CA SER A 515 -15.33 15.78 -9.27
C SER A 515 -15.01 14.35 -8.86
N ALA A 516 -14.18 14.15 -7.84
CA ALA A 516 -13.80 12.83 -7.37
C ALA A 516 -15.01 12.07 -6.79
N MET A 517 -15.82 12.72 -5.94
CA MET A 517 -17.02 12.09 -5.38
C MET A 517 -18.08 11.80 -6.46
N ALA A 518 -18.19 12.65 -7.49
CA ALA A 518 -19.14 12.47 -8.58
C ALA A 518 -18.71 11.36 -9.55
N ASP A 519 -17.42 11.29 -9.89
CA ASP A 519 -16.84 10.24 -10.74
C ASP A 519 -17.02 8.86 -10.11
N MET A 520 -16.82 8.76 -8.79
CA MET A 520 -17.10 7.55 -8.02
C MET A 520 -18.60 7.22 -7.89
N GLY A 521 -19.50 8.10 -8.34
CA GLY A 521 -20.95 7.92 -8.24
C GLY A 521 -21.53 8.13 -6.85
N PHE A 522 -20.78 8.70 -5.91
CA PHE A 522 -21.25 8.96 -4.54
C PHE A 522 -22.20 10.17 -4.45
N ILE A 523 -22.19 11.03 -5.47
CA ILE A 523 -23.06 12.21 -5.60
C ILE A 523 -23.53 12.38 -7.04
N SER A 524 -24.72 12.97 -7.22
CA SER A 524 -25.33 13.21 -8.55
C SER A 524 -25.95 14.61 -8.73
N GLY A 525 -25.77 15.51 -7.76
CA GLY A 525 -26.34 16.87 -7.77
C GLY A 525 -27.86 16.90 -7.65
N TYR A 526 -28.49 17.94 -8.17
CA TYR A 526 -29.94 18.14 -8.18
C TYR A 526 -30.49 18.03 -9.61
N GLY A 527 -31.77 17.65 -9.73
CA GLY A 527 -32.42 17.43 -11.04
C GLY A 527 -32.58 18.68 -11.92
N ASP A 528 -32.15 19.86 -11.46
CA ASP A 528 -32.07 21.10 -12.22
C ASP A 528 -30.67 21.32 -12.86
N GLY A 529 -29.75 20.37 -12.72
CA GLY A 529 -28.39 20.45 -13.24
C GLY A 529 -27.46 21.30 -12.36
N THR A 530 -27.80 21.53 -11.09
CA THR A 530 -26.95 22.22 -10.11
C THR A 530 -26.41 21.25 -9.05
N PHE A 531 -25.27 21.58 -8.44
CA PHE A 531 -24.72 20.88 -7.27
C PHE A 531 -24.95 21.65 -5.96
N ARG A 532 -25.05 22.99 -6.05
CA ARG A 532 -25.22 23.94 -4.94
C ARG A 532 -24.07 23.88 -3.93
N PRO A 533 -22.82 24.14 -4.35
CA PRO A 533 -21.62 23.92 -3.53
C PRO A 533 -21.64 24.68 -2.20
N ASP A 534 -22.11 25.93 -2.20
CA ASP A 534 -22.12 26.80 -1.01
C ASP A 534 -23.32 26.57 -0.07
N SER A 535 -24.26 25.68 -0.43
CA SER A 535 -25.38 25.36 0.45
C SER A 535 -24.91 24.51 1.62
N THR A 536 -25.37 24.84 2.83
CA THR A 536 -25.15 23.99 4.00
C THR A 536 -25.83 22.64 3.78
N ILE A 537 -25.09 21.56 4.04
CA ILE A 537 -25.58 20.19 3.86
C ILE A 537 -26.44 19.76 5.06
N THR A 538 -27.51 19.02 4.80
CA THR A 538 -28.34 18.42 5.86
C THR A 538 -27.74 17.13 6.38
N TYR A 539 -28.11 16.74 7.60
CA TYR A 539 -27.65 15.49 8.21
C TYR A 539 -27.98 14.26 7.35
N GLN A 540 -29.20 14.16 6.82
CA GLN A 540 -29.58 13.04 5.94
C GLN A 540 -28.86 13.03 4.59
N GLU A 541 -28.43 14.18 4.06
CA GLU A 541 -27.58 14.22 2.87
C GLU A 541 -26.16 13.70 3.19
N MET A 542 -25.58 14.06 4.34
CA MET A 542 -24.31 13.48 4.80
C MET A 542 -24.42 11.97 4.93
N VAL A 543 -25.47 11.47 5.57
CA VAL A 543 -25.76 10.05 5.74
C VAL A 543 -25.82 9.31 4.40
N THR A 544 -26.50 9.87 3.40
CA THR A 544 -26.62 9.22 2.08
C THR A 544 -25.30 9.14 1.34
N ILE A 545 -24.53 10.24 1.30
CA ILE A 545 -23.21 10.27 0.63
C ILE A 545 -22.27 9.26 1.29
N LEU A 546 -22.21 9.29 2.62
CA LEU A 546 -21.32 8.44 3.38
C LEU A 546 -21.74 6.96 3.38
N SER A 547 -23.04 6.65 3.28
CA SER A 547 -23.47 5.27 3.05
C SER A 547 -23.04 4.75 1.68
N ALA A 548 -23.01 5.59 0.64
CA ALA A 548 -22.54 5.19 -0.69
C ALA A 548 -21.03 4.90 -0.67
N VAL A 549 -20.26 5.74 0.02
CA VAL A 549 -18.83 5.51 0.30
C VAL A 549 -18.63 4.17 1.01
N ALA A 550 -19.34 3.94 2.12
CA ALA A 550 -19.18 2.72 2.91
C ALA A 550 -19.56 1.46 2.11
N ALA A 551 -20.63 1.52 1.32
CA ALA A 551 -21.07 0.41 0.46
C ALA A 551 -20.10 0.11 -0.68
N TRP A 552 -19.38 1.11 -1.19
CA TRP A 552 -18.32 0.89 -2.17
C TRP A 552 -17.05 0.33 -1.52
N ALA A 553 -16.69 0.84 -0.34
CA ALA A 553 -15.44 0.51 0.33
C ALA A 553 -15.48 -0.82 1.09
N ASN A 554 -16.65 -1.34 1.47
CA ASN A 554 -16.76 -2.56 2.27
C ASN A 554 -17.80 -3.54 1.72
N MET A 555 -17.42 -4.81 1.59
CA MET A 555 -18.26 -5.85 1.00
C MET A 555 -19.53 -6.16 1.82
N ASN A 556 -19.45 -6.07 3.15
CA ASN A 556 -20.61 -6.34 4.02
C ASN A 556 -21.64 -5.22 3.90
N ILE A 557 -21.16 -3.97 3.79
CA ILE A 557 -22.02 -2.80 3.58
C ILE A 557 -22.56 -2.77 2.15
N TYR A 558 -21.78 -3.22 1.16
CA TYR A 558 -22.28 -3.48 -0.18
C TYR A 558 -23.49 -4.41 -0.15
N ASP A 559 -23.33 -5.60 0.45
CA ASP A 559 -24.40 -6.60 0.53
C ASP A 559 -25.62 -6.08 1.29
N LEU A 560 -25.40 -5.37 2.40
CA LEU A 560 -26.47 -4.72 3.15
C LEU A 560 -27.20 -3.68 2.29
N SER A 561 -26.48 -2.87 1.51
CA SER A 561 -27.08 -1.84 0.65
C SER A 561 -27.98 -2.40 -0.45
N GLN A 562 -27.76 -3.66 -0.86
CA GLN A 562 -28.62 -4.34 -1.83
C GLN A 562 -29.95 -4.85 -1.22
N GLN A 563 -30.07 -4.89 0.11
CA GLN A 563 -31.27 -5.39 0.78
C GLN A 563 -32.36 -4.32 0.90
N GLU A 564 -33.60 -4.71 0.61
CA GLU A 564 -34.77 -3.86 0.85
C GLU A 564 -34.89 -3.44 2.32
N VAL A 565 -35.42 -2.25 2.56
CA VAL A 565 -35.70 -1.73 3.91
C VAL A 565 -36.81 -2.57 4.54
N SER A 566 -36.52 -3.25 5.64
CA SER A 566 -37.53 -4.08 6.33
C SER A 566 -38.60 -3.20 6.99
N ALA A 567 -39.74 -3.78 7.37
CA ALA A 567 -40.77 -3.05 8.11
C ALA A 567 -40.26 -2.54 9.49
N ALA A 568 -39.31 -3.24 10.10
CA ALA A 568 -38.67 -2.82 11.34
C ALA A 568 -37.74 -1.62 11.08
N ASP A 569 -36.91 -1.68 10.04
CA ASP A 569 -36.05 -0.56 9.65
C ASP A 569 -36.87 0.68 9.31
N TRP A 570 -37.96 0.51 8.55
CA TRP A 570 -38.87 1.61 8.23
C TRP A 570 -39.41 2.29 9.49
N ALA A 571 -39.79 1.51 10.51
CA ALA A 571 -40.29 2.04 11.78
C ALA A 571 -39.21 2.77 12.59
N THR A 572 -37.94 2.34 12.48
CA THR A 572 -36.80 3.00 13.14
C THR A 572 -36.40 4.28 12.43
N TYR A 573 -36.37 4.29 11.10
CA TYR A 573 -35.84 5.39 10.29
C TYR A 573 -36.94 6.22 9.61
N TYR A 574 -38.18 6.19 10.11
CA TYR A 574 -39.33 6.85 9.48
C TYR A 574 -39.20 8.37 9.34
N GLU A 575 -38.36 9.01 10.16
CA GLU A 575 -38.08 10.45 10.11
C GLU A 575 -37.14 10.84 8.97
N TYR A 576 -36.36 9.89 8.45
CA TYR A 576 -35.56 10.09 7.26
C TYR A 576 -36.44 10.10 6.02
N ALA A 577 -36.08 10.93 5.04
CA ALA A 577 -36.71 10.87 3.73
C ALA A 577 -36.58 9.45 3.14
N PRO A 578 -37.53 8.99 2.30
CA PRO A 578 -37.52 7.61 1.79
C PRO A 578 -36.19 7.18 1.14
N TRP A 579 -35.50 8.09 0.46
CA TRP A 579 -34.20 7.85 -0.17
C TRP A 579 -33.03 7.76 0.82
N ALA A 580 -33.20 8.25 2.06
CA ALA A 580 -32.20 8.25 3.13
C ALA A 580 -32.42 7.14 4.17
N GLN A 581 -33.52 6.39 4.12
CA GLN A 581 -33.81 5.33 5.10
C GLN A 581 -32.84 4.15 5.03
N ALA A 582 -32.58 3.61 3.83
CA ALA A 582 -31.60 2.54 3.66
C ALA A 582 -30.18 3.01 3.99
N PRO A 583 -29.74 4.20 3.53
CA PRO A 583 -28.48 4.79 3.98
C PRO A 583 -28.33 4.94 5.50
N ALA A 584 -29.38 5.42 6.19
CA ALA A 584 -29.37 5.53 7.64
C ALA A 584 -29.19 4.18 8.32
N ARG A 585 -29.92 3.14 7.87
CA ARG A 585 -29.73 1.76 8.35
C ARG A 585 -28.30 1.26 8.15
N ASN A 586 -27.71 1.51 6.98
CA ASN A 586 -26.36 1.07 6.65
C ASN A 586 -25.30 1.75 7.52
N LEU A 587 -25.45 3.06 7.78
CA LEU A 587 -24.53 3.76 8.68
C LEU A 587 -24.76 3.42 10.15
N ALA A 588 -25.98 3.09 10.54
CA ALA A 588 -26.26 2.61 11.89
C ALA A 588 -25.57 1.29 12.21
N SER A 589 -25.36 0.39 11.23
CA SER A 589 -24.57 -0.84 11.45
C SER A 589 -23.08 -0.60 11.63
N LEU A 590 -22.61 0.62 11.41
CA LEU A 590 -21.24 1.08 11.62
C LEU A 590 -21.13 2.07 12.80
N ASP A 591 -22.20 2.23 13.59
CA ASP A 591 -22.29 3.24 14.66
C ASP A 591 -22.00 4.69 14.19
N ALA A 592 -22.19 4.95 12.88
CA ALA A 592 -21.81 6.21 12.23
C ALA A 592 -22.92 7.28 12.22
N LEU A 593 -24.05 7.04 12.88
CA LEU A 593 -25.11 8.04 13.06
C LEU A 593 -24.90 8.84 14.36
N VAL A 594 -23.94 9.76 14.34
CA VAL A 594 -23.49 10.53 15.53
C VAL A 594 -23.99 11.98 15.57
N GLY A 595 -23.90 12.63 16.74
CA GLY A 595 -24.09 14.08 16.91
C GLY A 595 -25.52 14.55 17.23
N ASP A 596 -26.42 13.63 17.59
CA ASP A 596 -27.79 13.91 18.04
C ASP A 596 -28.59 14.89 17.14
N LEU A 597 -28.43 14.79 15.82
CA LEU A 597 -29.14 15.62 14.83
C LEU A 597 -30.37 14.91 14.24
N ALA A 598 -31.46 15.65 14.05
CA ALA A 598 -32.58 15.17 13.25
C ALA A 598 -32.21 15.16 11.75
N PRO A 599 -32.84 14.31 10.92
CA PRO A 599 -32.48 14.16 9.49
C PRO A 599 -32.41 15.47 8.69
N ALA A 600 -33.28 16.44 8.99
CA ALA A 600 -33.36 17.72 8.28
C ALA A 600 -32.48 18.83 8.88
N ASP A 601 -31.82 18.57 10.02
CA ASP A 601 -30.94 19.54 10.65
C ASP A 601 -29.68 19.77 9.80
N LEU A 602 -29.09 20.96 9.94
CA LEU A 602 -27.89 21.35 9.22
C LEU A 602 -26.66 20.72 9.89
N GLY A 603 -25.78 20.11 9.08
CA GLY A 603 -24.53 19.53 9.56
C GLY A 603 -23.52 20.58 10.00
N THR A 604 -22.74 20.24 11.04
CA THR A 604 -21.55 20.99 11.47
C THR A 604 -20.28 20.27 11.04
N ARG A 605 -19.15 20.98 11.06
CA ARG A 605 -17.84 20.40 10.72
C ARG A 605 -17.44 19.27 11.67
N GLN A 606 -17.72 19.39 12.96
CA GLN A 606 -17.43 18.33 13.93
C GLN A 606 -18.27 17.07 13.71
N VAL A 607 -19.57 17.20 13.41
CA VAL A 607 -20.43 16.04 13.13
C VAL A 607 -19.98 15.37 11.84
N ALA A 608 -19.67 16.15 10.79
CA ALA A 608 -19.13 15.60 9.54
C ALA A 608 -17.83 14.81 9.76
N ALA A 609 -16.91 15.33 10.58
CA ALA A 609 -15.66 14.64 10.92
C ALA A 609 -15.91 13.39 11.78
N GLY A 610 -16.82 13.47 12.76
CA GLY A 610 -17.22 12.33 13.58
C GLY A 610 -17.82 11.19 12.75
N MET A 611 -18.76 11.49 11.85
CA MET A 611 -19.33 10.49 10.93
C MET A 611 -18.28 9.89 10.00
N LEU A 612 -17.39 10.73 9.46
CA LEU A 612 -16.31 10.27 8.58
C LEU A 612 -15.34 9.34 9.32
N TYR A 613 -14.95 9.68 10.55
CA TYR A 613 -14.14 8.82 11.40
C TYR A 613 -14.82 7.47 11.65
N GLN A 614 -16.07 7.48 12.12
CA GLN A 614 -16.81 6.24 12.46
C GLN A 614 -16.94 5.31 11.26
N ILE A 615 -17.10 5.86 10.06
CA ILE A 615 -17.12 5.05 8.85
C ILE A 615 -15.76 4.48 8.55
N MET A 616 -14.71 5.29 8.56
CA MET A 616 -13.36 4.81 8.27
C MET A 616 -12.89 3.76 9.28
N GLU A 617 -13.26 3.90 10.55
CA GLU A 617 -13.02 2.88 11.58
C GLU A 617 -13.89 1.63 11.33
N GLY A 618 -15.22 1.79 11.23
CA GLY A 618 -16.16 0.69 11.10
C GLY A 618 -16.04 -0.13 9.82
N ILE A 619 -15.49 0.45 8.74
CA ILE A 619 -15.18 -0.28 7.51
C ILE A 619 -13.74 -0.80 7.45
N GLY A 620 -12.94 -0.62 8.49
CA GLY A 620 -11.55 -1.12 8.56
C GLY A 620 -10.57 -0.35 7.67
N LEU A 621 -10.65 0.97 7.57
CA LEU A 621 -9.62 1.81 6.92
C LEU A 621 -8.63 2.43 7.92
N LEU A 622 -9.01 2.57 9.19
CA LEU A 622 -8.12 3.03 10.27
C LEU A 622 -7.56 1.84 11.05
N TRP A 623 -6.34 1.99 11.58
CA TRP A 623 -5.68 1.03 12.49
C TRP A 623 -5.66 1.66 13.90
N ASP A 624 -6.83 1.87 14.52
CA ASP A 624 -6.92 2.53 15.84
C ASP A 624 -7.04 1.53 17.01
#